data_AF-A0A511B5D8-F1
#
_entry.id   AF-A0A511B5D8-F1
#
_cell.length_a   1.000
_cell.length_b   1.000
_cell.length_c   1.000
_cell.angle_alpha   90.00
_cell.angle_beta   90.00
_cell.angle_gamma   90.00
#
_symmetry.space_group_name_H-M   'P 1'
#
loop_
_entity.id
_entity.type
_entity.pdbx_description
1 polymer ?
#
loop_
_entity_poly.entity_id
_entity_poly.type
_entity_poly.pdbx_seq_one_letter_code
_entity_poly.pdbx_strand_id
1 'polypeptide(L)'
;MTRRPVPFSGRRPALLALLAGTVLLSPAAHAARMTLSGEDLDLSIPCTGQVRVVVDPGMKDGATLDSSSLAQVSMHTGKEEAQSRISIATKSCAPNGKLTISISPSTGLTIHDSHDTHFIITGKLASLDASLNSTTMDIENTQSLDLDMQGASTVHIKSLERAAQIVASGTSTLTADTAQLAALSAQLTQNAGMTLSGGTIDALTLITADQASATILGQATVATVAANGTGDVNIESVSGPMVRSGKGTVRVGAQNGVIYRQTPPPPVAPPAAATPAPLPATPVQPPVTDVTPTTPVTTAPPPVPAPVAPAAPINPSVPQPHDVPAPSAPSQPDAPSNHSTDRQQPAALPAAPVSPGTSGPSVTQEANTTPENTASAPARSAGQPTSQTTIQNQAQTEQQAAVQPASRPNASVPKTEQTTTADSGTPHTASPSANTATSNSAPTTSDSSKGE
;
A
#
# COMPACT_ATOMS: atom_id res chain seq x y z
N MET A 1 -11.43 -45.80 -38.73
CA MET A 1 -10.37 -45.81 -39.75
C MET A 1 -9.02 -45.82 -39.05
N THR A 2 -8.31 -46.94 -39.24
CA THR A 2 -6.84 -47.14 -39.24
C THR A 2 -5.99 -46.55 -38.11
N ARG A 3 -5.83 -47.34 -37.04
CA ARG A 3 -4.69 -47.25 -36.10
C ARG A 3 -3.43 -47.81 -36.76
N ARG A 4 -2.26 -47.21 -36.49
CA ARG A 4 -0.94 -47.82 -36.69
C ARG A 4 -0.13 -47.79 -35.39
N PRO A 5 0.42 -48.93 -34.93
CA PRO A 5 1.42 -48.98 -33.88
C PRO A 5 2.83 -48.94 -34.50
N VAL A 6 3.80 -48.37 -33.78
CA VAL A 6 5.23 -48.55 -34.10
C VAL A 6 5.95 -48.99 -32.83
N PRO A 7 6.50 -50.21 -32.78
CA PRO A 7 7.44 -50.64 -31.76
C PRO A 7 8.86 -50.43 -32.27
N PHE A 8 9.72 -49.78 -31.48
CA PHE A 8 11.16 -49.95 -31.66
C PHE A 8 11.80 -50.34 -30.33
N SER A 9 12.04 -51.66 -30.27
CA SER A 9 12.95 -52.33 -29.37
C SER A 9 14.38 -52.12 -29.89
N GLY A 10 15.30 -51.75 -29.02
CA GLY A 10 16.73 -51.65 -29.33
C GLY A 10 17.56 -51.77 -28.06
N ARG A 11 17.99 -53.01 -27.76
CA ARG A 11 18.99 -53.32 -26.74
C ARG A 11 20.41 -53.31 -27.34
N ARG A 12 21.38 -53.09 -26.44
CA ARG A 12 22.83 -53.46 -26.44
C ARG A 12 23.80 -52.33 -26.87
N PRO A 13 25.10 -52.42 -26.52
CA PRO A 13 25.75 -52.83 -25.27
C PRO A 13 26.82 -51.80 -24.82
N ALA A 14 27.45 -52.07 -23.68
CA ALA A 14 28.56 -51.33 -23.08
C ALA A 14 29.77 -51.12 -24.01
N LEU A 15 30.45 -49.96 -23.87
CA LEU A 15 31.89 -49.88 -24.10
C LEU A 15 32.52 -48.82 -23.17
N LEU A 16 33.44 -49.29 -22.33
CA LEU A 16 34.39 -48.49 -21.57
C LEU A 16 35.25 -47.64 -22.52
N ALA A 17 35.40 -46.35 -22.19
CA ALA A 17 36.55 -45.56 -22.60
C ALA A 17 36.97 -44.65 -21.43
N LEU A 18 37.99 -45.11 -20.72
CA LEU A 18 38.84 -44.31 -19.83
C LEU A 18 39.62 -43.32 -20.70
N LEU A 19 39.33 -42.03 -20.58
CA LEU A 19 40.27 -40.97 -20.94
C LEU A 19 40.32 -39.93 -19.82
N ALA A 20 41.52 -39.80 -19.26
CA ALA A 20 41.92 -38.80 -18.30
C ALA A 20 41.74 -37.40 -18.91
N GLY A 21 40.64 -36.74 -18.56
CA GLY A 21 40.41 -35.33 -18.82
C GLY A 21 40.84 -34.52 -17.62
N THR A 22 41.90 -33.73 -17.78
CA THR A 22 42.33 -32.68 -16.85
C THR A 22 41.15 -31.78 -16.50
N VAL A 23 40.58 -32.00 -15.30
CA VAL A 23 39.61 -31.08 -14.70
C VAL A 23 40.37 -29.78 -14.44
N LEU A 24 40.19 -28.81 -15.33
CA LEU A 24 40.50 -27.42 -15.03
C LEU A 24 39.59 -27.04 -13.86
N LEU A 25 40.14 -27.06 -12.64
CA LEU A 25 39.53 -26.41 -11.49
C LEU A 25 39.52 -24.91 -11.78
N SER A 26 38.54 -24.45 -12.56
CA SER A 26 38.18 -23.05 -12.62
C SER A 26 37.84 -22.64 -11.18
N PRO A 27 38.54 -21.67 -10.57
CA PRO A 27 38.11 -21.12 -9.30
C PRO A 27 36.72 -20.57 -9.55
N ALA A 28 35.70 -21.20 -8.96
CA ALA A 28 34.38 -20.61 -8.90
C ALA A 28 34.59 -19.21 -8.30
N ALA A 29 34.30 -18.16 -9.08
CA ALA A 29 34.27 -16.81 -8.56
C ALA A 29 33.14 -16.80 -7.54
N HIS A 30 33.49 -17.04 -6.28
CA HIS A 30 32.56 -16.98 -5.17
C HIS A 30 32.16 -15.51 -5.07
N ALA A 31 30.99 -15.17 -5.59
CA ALA A 31 30.36 -13.89 -5.31
C ALA A 31 30.44 -13.69 -3.79
N ALA A 32 31.01 -12.56 -3.36
CA ALA A 32 31.24 -12.28 -1.96
C ALA A 32 29.89 -12.13 -1.25
N ARG A 33 29.38 -13.23 -0.68
CA ARG A 33 28.18 -13.24 0.14
C ARG A 33 28.50 -12.53 1.45
N MET A 34 27.90 -11.36 1.65
CA MET A 34 27.94 -10.67 2.94
C MET A 34 26.70 -11.06 3.72
N THR A 35 26.88 -11.56 4.94
CA THR A 35 25.80 -11.90 5.88
C THR A 35 25.85 -10.90 7.02
N LEU A 36 24.71 -10.30 7.34
CA LEU A 36 24.56 -9.27 8.37
C LEU A 36 23.46 -9.74 9.33
N SER A 37 23.68 -9.64 10.63
CA SER A 37 22.66 -9.94 11.65
C SER A 37 21.84 -8.69 11.95
N GLY A 38 20.53 -8.83 12.07
CA GLY A 38 19.60 -7.72 12.22
C GLY A 38 18.14 -8.14 12.17
N GLU A 39 17.34 -7.51 13.02
CA GLU A 39 15.90 -7.73 13.15
C GLU A 39 15.12 -6.91 12.12
N ASP A 40 15.68 -5.78 11.70
CA ASP A 40 15.06 -4.89 10.71
C ASP A 40 16.01 -4.64 9.54
N LEU A 41 15.47 -4.70 8.33
CA LEU A 41 16.14 -4.34 7.09
C LEU A 41 15.50 -3.07 6.53
N ASP A 42 16.31 -2.04 6.33
CA ASP A 42 15.92 -0.77 5.76
C ASP A 42 16.56 -0.57 4.39
N LEU A 43 15.73 -0.27 3.39
CA LEU A 43 16.10 -0.08 2.01
C LEU A 43 15.85 1.35 1.56
N SER A 44 16.91 2.04 1.18
CA SER A 44 16.86 3.34 0.48
C SER A 44 17.54 3.20 -0.88
N ILE A 45 16.79 2.65 -1.83
CA ILE A 45 17.32 2.22 -3.12
C ILE A 45 16.56 2.93 -4.26
N PRO A 46 16.70 4.25 -4.41
CA PRO A 46 16.09 4.96 -5.52
C PRO A 46 16.68 4.50 -6.86
N CYS A 47 15.87 4.52 -7.92
CA CYS A 47 16.33 4.43 -9.31
C CYS A 47 17.12 3.14 -9.62
N THR A 48 16.71 2.01 -9.04
CA THR A 48 17.29 0.69 -9.32
C THR A 48 16.30 -0.13 -10.11
N GLY A 49 16.71 -0.69 -11.26
CA GLY A 49 15.78 -1.40 -12.15
C GLY A 49 14.90 -2.44 -11.43
N GLN A 50 15.52 -3.32 -10.64
CA GLN A 50 14.79 -4.34 -9.88
C GLN A 50 15.48 -4.69 -8.56
N VAL A 51 14.70 -4.77 -7.49
CA VAL A 51 15.11 -5.27 -6.18
C VAL A 51 14.27 -6.49 -5.84
N ARG A 52 14.92 -7.64 -5.69
CA ARG A 52 14.29 -8.90 -5.28
C ARG A 52 14.63 -9.22 -3.84
N VAL A 53 13.63 -9.31 -2.99
CA VAL A 53 13.75 -9.78 -1.61
C VAL A 53 13.24 -11.21 -1.52
N VAL A 54 14.05 -12.10 -0.96
CA VAL A 54 13.73 -13.52 -0.78
C VAL A 54 13.70 -13.80 0.71
N VAL A 55 12.54 -14.14 1.24
CA VAL A 55 12.44 -14.59 2.62
C VAL A 55 12.84 -16.06 2.68
N ASP A 56 14.00 -16.35 3.25
CA ASP A 56 14.53 -17.71 3.38
C ASP A 56 14.13 -18.31 4.73
N PRO A 57 13.23 -19.31 4.77
CA PRO A 57 12.80 -19.95 6.02
C PRO A 57 13.91 -20.72 6.75
N GLY A 58 15.02 -21.01 6.07
CA GLY A 58 16.21 -21.61 6.66
C GLY A 58 17.07 -20.61 7.45
N MET A 59 16.92 -19.30 7.19
CA MET A 59 17.64 -18.26 7.91
C MET A 59 17.02 -18.04 9.29
N LYS A 60 17.87 -18.05 10.32
CA LYS A 60 17.46 -17.80 11.70
C LYS A 60 17.33 -16.31 12.01
N ASP A 61 18.19 -15.51 11.41
CA ASP A 61 18.28 -14.07 11.61
C ASP A 61 19.05 -13.43 10.46
N GLY A 62 18.83 -12.13 10.26
CA GLY A 62 19.64 -11.28 9.42
C GLY A 62 19.28 -11.25 7.94
N ALA A 63 20.21 -10.68 7.16
CA ALA A 63 20.11 -10.54 5.72
C ALA A 63 21.41 -10.96 5.04
N THR A 64 21.30 -11.57 3.86
CA THR A 64 22.43 -11.79 2.95
C THR A 64 22.21 -11.02 1.66
N LEU A 65 23.24 -10.32 1.21
CA LEU A 65 23.22 -9.62 -0.08
C LEU A 65 23.86 -10.50 -1.16
N ASP A 66 23.10 -10.81 -2.20
CA ASP A 66 23.59 -11.43 -3.43
C ASP A 66 23.44 -10.41 -4.58
N SER A 67 24.50 -9.66 -4.82
CA SER A 67 24.52 -8.67 -5.89
C SER A 67 25.68 -8.94 -6.83
N SER A 68 25.39 -8.98 -8.13
CA SER A 68 26.41 -8.88 -9.17
C SER A 68 27.04 -7.49 -9.21
N SER A 69 26.46 -6.49 -8.53
CA SER A 69 26.89 -5.09 -8.52
C SER A 69 27.05 -4.54 -7.08
N LEU A 70 27.83 -5.23 -6.25
CA LEU A 70 28.16 -4.77 -4.89
C LEU A 70 28.81 -3.37 -4.88
N ALA A 71 29.46 -2.97 -5.96
CA ALA A 71 30.11 -1.66 -6.06
C ALA A 71 29.14 -0.47 -5.97
N GLN A 72 27.86 -0.68 -6.28
CA GLN A 72 26.84 0.39 -6.34
C GLN A 72 26.05 0.55 -5.04
N VAL A 73 26.27 -0.35 -4.07
CA VAL A 73 25.48 -0.42 -2.83
C VAL A 73 26.39 -0.13 -1.64
N SER A 74 25.91 0.66 -0.69
CA SER A 74 26.46 0.81 0.65
C SER A 74 25.59 0.04 1.64
N MET A 75 26.23 -0.73 2.51
CA MET A 75 25.57 -1.44 3.60
C MET A 75 26.11 -0.93 4.93
N HIS A 76 25.21 -0.67 5.86
CA HIS A 76 25.53 -0.26 7.22
C HIS A 76 24.74 -1.10 8.20
N THR A 77 25.39 -1.59 9.25
CA THR A 77 24.73 -2.22 10.38
C THR A 77 24.79 -1.26 11.56
N GLY A 78 23.62 -0.86 12.07
CA GLY A 78 23.48 -0.03 13.25
C GLY A 78 22.85 -0.81 14.40
N LYS A 79 23.24 -0.48 15.63
CA LYS A 79 22.52 -0.91 16.84
C LYS A 79 21.89 0.34 17.45
N GLU A 80 20.59 0.45 17.38
CA GLU A 80 19.82 1.58 17.90
C GLU A 80 18.98 1.12 19.08
N GLU A 81 19.37 1.57 20.30
CA GLU A 81 18.70 1.44 21.62
C GLU A 81 18.32 0.03 22.14
N ALA A 82 18.10 -0.95 21.27
CA ALA A 82 17.99 -2.39 21.54
C ALA A 82 17.94 -3.21 20.24
N GLN A 83 17.54 -2.58 19.12
CA GLN A 83 17.30 -3.24 17.84
C GLN A 83 18.53 -3.18 16.94
N SER A 84 18.77 -4.26 16.20
CA SER A 84 19.83 -4.33 15.20
C SER A 84 19.22 -4.07 13.83
N ARG A 85 19.61 -2.96 13.20
CA ARG A 85 19.10 -2.52 11.90
C ARG A 85 20.18 -2.66 10.82
N ILE A 86 19.81 -3.25 9.70
CA ILE A 86 20.62 -3.33 8.49
C ILE A 86 20.09 -2.28 7.53
N SER A 87 20.89 -1.29 7.16
CA SER A 87 20.54 -0.29 6.16
C SER A 87 21.30 -0.55 4.88
N ILE A 88 20.57 -0.62 3.76
CA ILE A 88 21.10 -0.81 2.42
C ILE A 88 20.68 0.39 1.58
N ALA A 89 21.65 1.14 1.09
CA ALA A 89 21.43 2.29 0.23
C ALA A 89 22.23 2.21 -1.06
N THR A 90 21.67 2.69 -2.18
CA THR A 90 22.42 2.81 -3.44
C THR A 90 23.15 4.14 -3.51
N LYS A 91 24.41 4.11 -3.97
CA LYS A 91 25.23 5.33 -4.11
C LYS A 91 24.90 6.15 -5.35
N SER A 92 24.34 5.49 -6.38
CA SER A 92 24.02 6.11 -7.67
C SER A 92 22.85 5.38 -8.34
N CYS A 93 22.09 6.10 -9.17
CA CYS A 93 21.08 5.53 -10.07
C CYS A 93 21.63 4.36 -10.90
N ALA A 94 20.89 3.26 -10.95
CA ALA A 94 21.19 2.09 -11.76
C ALA A 94 19.88 1.53 -12.35
N PRO A 95 19.31 2.15 -13.40
CA PRO A 95 17.99 1.78 -13.93
C PRO A 95 17.92 0.35 -14.50
N ASN A 96 19.07 -0.27 -14.78
CA ASN A 96 19.18 -1.68 -15.19
C ASN A 96 19.81 -2.57 -14.09
N GLY A 97 20.04 -2.00 -12.91
CA GLY A 97 20.59 -2.69 -11.75
C GLY A 97 19.63 -3.75 -11.24
N LYS A 98 20.18 -4.88 -10.81
CA LYS A 98 19.45 -5.96 -10.17
C LYS A 98 20.08 -6.23 -8.81
N LEU A 99 19.27 -6.20 -7.77
CA LEU A 99 19.69 -6.49 -6.40
C LEU A 99 18.89 -7.68 -5.88
N THR A 100 19.57 -8.69 -5.35
CA THR A 100 18.89 -9.78 -4.63
C THR A 100 19.31 -9.77 -3.17
N ILE A 101 18.34 -9.72 -2.28
CA ILE A 101 18.54 -9.75 -0.83
C ILE A 101 17.79 -10.97 -0.30
N SER A 102 18.43 -11.79 0.50
CA SER A 102 17.74 -12.84 1.26
C SER A 102 17.64 -12.44 2.72
N ILE A 103 16.48 -12.61 3.35
CA ILE A 103 16.23 -12.22 4.75
C ILE A 103 15.57 -13.35 5.54
N SER A 104 15.69 -13.31 6.87
CA SER A 104 14.93 -14.22 7.73
C SER A 104 13.43 -13.88 7.73
N PRO A 105 12.53 -14.86 8.00
CA PRO A 105 11.09 -14.58 8.09
C PRO A 105 10.69 -13.67 9.26
N SER A 106 11.55 -13.57 10.27
CA SER A 106 11.38 -12.69 11.43
C SER A 106 11.89 -11.27 11.18
N THR A 107 12.59 -11.02 10.08
CA THR A 107 13.16 -9.71 9.77
C THR A 107 12.06 -8.77 9.24
N GLY A 108 11.88 -7.62 9.88
CA GLY A 108 11.02 -6.54 9.38
C GLY A 108 11.66 -5.89 8.16
N LEU A 109 10.85 -5.48 7.18
CA LEU A 109 11.32 -4.78 6.00
C LEU A 109 10.76 -3.36 5.96
N THR A 110 11.63 -2.38 5.87
CA THR A 110 11.30 -0.97 5.68
C THR A 110 11.85 -0.51 4.34
N ILE A 111 11.03 0.17 3.54
CA ILE A 111 11.38 0.71 2.24
C ILE A 111 11.11 2.21 2.24
N HIS A 112 12.17 3.00 2.06
CA HIS A 112 12.11 4.46 2.01
C HIS A 112 12.50 4.99 0.63
N ASP A 113 11.91 6.13 0.25
CA ASP A 113 12.28 6.95 -0.92
C ASP A 113 12.48 6.15 -2.21
N SER A 114 11.57 5.21 -2.45
CA SER A 114 11.65 4.32 -3.59
C SER A 114 10.88 4.88 -4.77
N HIS A 115 11.62 5.49 -5.70
CA HIS A 115 11.15 5.89 -7.01
C HIS A 115 11.84 5.06 -8.11
N ASP A 116 11.13 4.85 -9.22
CA ASP A 116 11.63 4.17 -10.42
C ASP A 116 12.28 2.80 -10.17
N THR A 117 11.76 2.06 -9.18
CA THR A 117 12.31 0.76 -8.77
C THR A 117 11.23 -0.30 -8.78
N HIS A 118 11.50 -1.51 -9.28
CA HIS A 118 10.55 -2.62 -9.20
C HIS A 118 10.91 -3.57 -8.05
N PHE A 119 10.04 -3.66 -7.04
CA PHE A 119 10.23 -4.56 -5.91
C PHE A 119 9.51 -5.89 -6.13
N ILE A 120 10.21 -7.00 -5.85
CA ILE A 120 9.63 -8.34 -5.85
C ILE A 120 9.99 -9.00 -4.51
N ILE A 121 8.99 -9.23 -3.67
CA ILE A 121 9.14 -9.86 -2.35
C ILE A 121 8.55 -11.28 -2.42
N THR A 122 9.41 -12.28 -2.31
CA THR A 122 9.04 -13.71 -2.35
C THR A 122 9.16 -14.34 -0.97
N GLY A 123 8.21 -15.19 -0.61
CA GLY A 123 8.09 -15.77 0.72
C GLY A 123 7.22 -14.98 1.70
N LYS A 124 7.21 -15.42 2.97
CA LYS A 124 6.32 -14.92 4.02
C LYS A 124 7.03 -13.92 4.93
N LEU A 125 6.69 -12.64 4.77
CA LEU A 125 7.27 -11.54 5.53
C LEU A 125 6.46 -11.25 6.81
N ALA A 126 7.15 -11.02 7.93
CA ALA A 126 6.49 -10.68 9.20
C ALA A 126 5.83 -9.29 9.16
N SER A 127 6.56 -8.28 8.68
CA SER A 127 6.07 -6.90 8.57
C SER A 127 6.75 -6.17 7.41
N LEU A 128 5.96 -5.34 6.75
CA LEU A 128 6.39 -4.42 5.71
C LEU A 128 5.94 -3.01 6.07
N ASP A 129 6.89 -2.09 6.09
CA ASP A 129 6.66 -0.64 6.08
C ASP A 129 7.24 -0.09 4.76
N ALA A 130 6.42 0.55 3.93
CA ALA A 130 6.88 1.05 2.64
C ALA A 130 6.30 2.41 2.29
N SER A 131 7.17 3.31 1.83
CA SER A 131 6.80 4.57 1.19
C SER A 131 7.21 4.55 -0.29
N LEU A 132 6.22 4.60 -1.18
CA LEU A 132 6.38 4.41 -2.61
C LEU A 132 5.97 5.66 -3.39
N ASN A 133 6.83 6.07 -4.32
CA ASN A 133 6.53 7.15 -5.25
C ASN A 133 6.74 6.66 -6.69
N SER A 134 5.64 6.37 -7.40
CA SER A 134 5.62 5.93 -8.80
C SER A 134 6.40 4.63 -9.06
N THR A 135 6.20 3.65 -8.18
CA THR A 135 6.95 2.38 -8.14
C THR A 135 6.01 1.18 -8.27
N THR A 136 6.50 0.07 -8.85
CA THR A 136 5.78 -1.22 -8.85
C THR A 136 6.32 -2.13 -7.74
N MET A 137 5.43 -2.86 -7.07
CA MET A 137 5.78 -3.81 -6.02
C MET A 137 4.90 -5.05 -6.09
N ASP A 138 5.53 -6.23 -6.12
CA ASP A 138 4.86 -7.53 -6.06
C ASP A 138 5.25 -8.23 -4.76
N ILE A 139 4.26 -8.66 -3.98
CA ILE A 139 4.44 -9.29 -2.67
C ILE A 139 3.72 -10.62 -2.64
N GLU A 140 4.42 -11.69 -2.26
CA GLU A 140 3.79 -12.99 -2.11
C GLU A 140 2.93 -13.08 -0.83
N ASN A 141 3.51 -12.83 0.34
CA ASN A 141 2.79 -12.88 1.61
C ASN A 141 3.39 -11.90 2.62
N THR A 142 2.54 -11.12 3.30
CA THR A 142 2.93 -10.27 4.42
C THR A 142 1.90 -10.34 5.54
N GLN A 143 2.35 -10.32 6.80
CA GLN A 143 1.47 -10.35 7.97
C GLN A 143 1.18 -8.99 8.59
N SER A 144 1.94 -7.97 8.25
CA SER A 144 1.66 -6.62 8.74
C SER A 144 2.11 -5.67 7.67
N LEU A 145 1.23 -4.75 7.30
CA LEU A 145 1.47 -3.81 6.23
C LEU A 145 1.23 -2.40 6.75
N ASP A 146 2.23 -1.56 6.65
CA ASP A 146 2.08 -0.11 6.64
C ASP A 146 2.56 0.39 5.27
N LEU A 147 1.70 1.10 4.56
CA LEU A 147 1.93 1.41 3.16
C LEU A 147 1.48 2.83 2.84
N ASP A 148 2.44 3.67 2.45
CA ASP A 148 2.21 4.99 1.88
C ASP A 148 2.50 4.97 0.39
N MET A 149 1.48 5.23 -0.43
CA MET A 149 1.54 5.22 -1.89
C MET A 149 1.22 6.61 -2.45
N GLN A 150 2.16 7.12 -3.24
CA GLN A 150 2.02 8.40 -3.92
C GLN A 150 2.31 8.24 -5.42
N GLY A 151 1.83 9.19 -6.22
CA GLY A 151 2.05 9.21 -7.67
C GLY A 151 1.30 8.09 -8.39
N ALA A 152 2.02 7.32 -9.21
CA ALA A 152 1.47 6.24 -10.04
C ALA A 152 1.89 4.84 -9.57
N SER A 153 1.97 4.63 -8.25
CA SER A 153 2.46 3.38 -7.67
C SER A 153 1.48 2.22 -7.87
N THR A 154 1.98 1.01 -8.15
CA THR A 154 1.15 -0.19 -8.30
C THR A 154 1.67 -1.30 -7.39
N VAL A 155 0.83 -1.79 -6.50
CA VAL A 155 1.18 -2.83 -5.53
C VAL A 155 0.25 -4.03 -5.70
N HIS A 156 0.82 -5.21 -5.90
CA HIS A 156 0.13 -6.49 -5.89
C HIS A 156 0.56 -7.32 -4.68
N ILE A 157 -0.40 -7.84 -3.93
CA ILE A 157 -0.17 -8.67 -2.75
C ILE A 157 -0.99 -9.95 -2.88
N LYS A 158 -0.34 -11.09 -3.03
CA LYS A 158 -1.07 -12.36 -3.13
C LYS A 158 -1.76 -12.72 -1.81
N SER A 159 -1.15 -12.46 -0.66
CA SER A 159 -1.78 -12.71 0.64
C SER A 159 -1.40 -11.70 1.71
N LEU A 160 -2.42 -11.10 2.33
CA LEU A 160 -2.29 -10.12 3.40
C LEU A 160 -2.92 -10.68 4.68
N GLU A 161 -2.13 -10.85 5.72
CA GLU A 161 -2.58 -11.42 7.00
C GLU A 161 -2.56 -10.37 8.13
N ARG A 162 -3.26 -10.67 9.23
CA ARG A 162 -3.26 -9.98 10.54
C ARG A 162 -3.65 -8.50 10.53
N ALA A 163 -2.87 -7.57 9.97
CA ALA A 163 -3.24 -6.15 9.97
C ALA A 163 -2.66 -5.36 8.81
N ALA A 164 -3.37 -4.31 8.39
CA ALA A 164 -2.88 -3.38 7.38
C ALA A 164 -3.34 -1.93 7.60
N GLN A 165 -2.42 -1.01 7.35
CA GLN A 165 -2.63 0.42 7.26
C GLN A 165 -2.16 0.90 5.88
N ILE A 166 -3.04 1.57 5.15
CA ILE A 166 -2.78 2.02 3.78
C ILE A 166 -3.16 3.48 3.65
N VAL A 167 -2.24 4.29 3.13
CA VAL A 167 -2.47 5.66 2.70
C VAL A 167 -2.10 5.74 1.23
N ALA A 168 -3.05 6.10 0.37
CA ALA A 168 -2.81 6.16 -1.07
C ALA A 168 -3.37 7.45 -1.69
N SER A 169 -2.61 8.01 -2.63
CA SER A 169 -2.95 9.21 -3.39
C SER A 169 -2.53 9.08 -4.86
N GLY A 170 -2.77 10.12 -5.68
CA GLY A 170 -2.41 10.09 -7.10
C GLY A 170 -3.30 9.16 -7.91
N THR A 171 -2.67 8.32 -8.73
CA THR A 171 -3.29 7.23 -9.50
C THR A 171 -2.81 5.87 -8.99
N SER A 172 -2.46 5.80 -7.70
CA SER A 172 -1.89 4.60 -7.09
C SER A 172 -2.92 3.47 -7.05
N THR A 173 -2.49 2.23 -7.28
CA THR A 173 -3.37 1.05 -7.23
C THR A 173 -2.82 -0.01 -6.32
N LEU A 174 -3.66 -0.50 -5.39
CA LEU A 174 -3.37 -1.64 -4.53
C LEU A 174 -4.32 -2.78 -4.89
N THR A 175 -3.77 -3.97 -5.09
CA THR A 175 -4.53 -5.20 -5.29
C THR A 175 -4.06 -6.26 -4.32
N ALA A 176 -5.00 -6.92 -3.63
CA ALA A 176 -4.70 -8.09 -2.84
C ALA A 176 -5.60 -9.26 -3.22
N ASP A 177 -5.04 -10.45 -3.44
CA ASP A 177 -5.83 -11.62 -3.85
C ASP A 177 -6.61 -12.18 -2.65
N THR A 178 -5.96 -12.22 -1.48
CA THR A 178 -6.56 -12.71 -0.23
C THR A 178 -6.19 -11.81 0.95
N ALA A 179 -7.17 -11.52 1.80
CA ALA A 179 -6.99 -10.74 3.03
C ALA A 179 -7.60 -11.46 4.25
N GLN A 180 -6.80 -11.79 5.26
CA GLN A 180 -7.27 -12.32 6.55
C GLN A 180 -6.78 -11.39 7.66
N LEU A 181 -7.56 -10.35 7.93
CA LEU A 181 -7.15 -9.22 8.75
C LEU A 181 -7.99 -9.12 10.02
N ALA A 182 -7.34 -8.95 11.16
CA ALA A 182 -7.99 -8.47 12.38
C ALA A 182 -8.34 -6.98 12.25
N ALA A 183 -7.51 -6.21 11.54
CA ALA A 183 -7.77 -4.79 11.30
C ALA A 183 -7.27 -4.32 9.93
N LEU A 184 -8.09 -3.52 9.27
CA LEU A 184 -7.74 -2.79 8.05
C LEU A 184 -8.11 -1.31 8.21
N SER A 185 -7.13 -0.43 8.03
CA SER A 185 -7.33 1.00 7.90
C SER A 185 -6.83 1.46 6.54
N ALA A 186 -7.68 2.12 5.75
CA ALA A 186 -7.30 2.63 4.44
C ALA A 186 -7.79 4.05 4.22
N GLN A 187 -6.90 4.93 3.77
CA GLN A 187 -7.19 6.29 3.35
C GLN A 187 -6.78 6.49 1.89
N LEU A 188 -7.76 6.69 1.01
CA LEU A 188 -7.57 6.81 -0.43
C LEU A 188 -8.02 8.20 -0.90
N THR A 189 -7.20 8.89 -1.69
CA THR A 189 -7.48 10.25 -2.18
C THR A 189 -7.21 10.37 -3.69
N GLN A 190 -7.65 11.45 -4.32
CA GLN A 190 -7.46 11.71 -5.75
C GLN A 190 -8.06 10.59 -6.62
N ASN A 191 -7.27 9.83 -7.38
CA ASN A 191 -7.71 8.71 -8.21
C ASN A 191 -7.13 7.38 -7.71
N ALA A 192 -6.77 7.28 -6.42
CA ALA A 192 -6.25 6.05 -5.86
C ALA A 192 -7.30 4.93 -5.85
N GLY A 193 -6.86 3.70 -6.12
CA GLY A 193 -7.71 2.51 -6.18
C GLY A 193 -7.22 1.41 -5.25
N MET A 194 -8.15 0.74 -4.56
CA MET A 194 -7.86 -0.46 -3.78
C MET A 194 -8.83 -1.58 -4.14
N THR A 195 -8.32 -2.78 -4.40
CA THR A 195 -9.13 -3.99 -4.60
C THR A 195 -8.65 -5.13 -3.70
N LEU A 196 -9.53 -5.66 -2.86
CA LEU A 196 -9.33 -6.89 -2.12
C LEU A 196 -10.24 -7.96 -2.71
N SER A 197 -9.67 -8.99 -3.31
CA SER A 197 -10.43 -9.97 -4.11
C SER A 197 -11.15 -11.04 -3.28
N GLY A 198 -10.83 -11.14 -1.99
CA GLY A 198 -11.34 -12.17 -1.08
C GLY A 198 -10.86 -11.93 0.34
N GLY A 199 -11.63 -12.37 1.34
CA GLY A 199 -11.13 -12.34 2.72
C GLY A 199 -12.13 -12.20 3.84
N THR A 200 -11.58 -12.14 5.05
CA THR A 200 -12.29 -11.77 6.29
C THR A 200 -11.54 -10.62 6.96
N ILE A 201 -12.28 -9.59 7.37
CA ILE A 201 -11.76 -8.40 8.05
C ILE A 201 -12.57 -8.21 9.34
N ASP A 202 -11.94 -8.33 10.50
CA ASP A 202 -12.69 -8.16 11.75
C ASP A 202 -13.09 -6.69 11.95
N ALA A 203 -12.15 -5.75 11.80
CA ALA A 203 -12.40 -4.31 11.88
C ALA A 203 -11.96 -3.57 10.62
N LEU A 204 -12.91 -2.94 9.92
CA LEU A 204 -12.67 -2.13 8.72
C LEU A 204 -12.87 -0.63 9.00
N THR A 205 -11.85 0.17 8.74
CA THR A 205 -11.94 1.63 8.63
C THR A 205 -11.50 2.05 7.23
N LEU A 206 -12.39 2.70 6.49
CA LEU A 206 -12.13 3.13 5.12
C LEU A 206 -12.56 4.57 4.91
N ILE A 207 -11.62 5.39 4.42
CA ILE A 207 -11.84 6.79 4.08
C ILE A 207 -11.46 6.97 2.62
N THR A 208 -12.41 7.41 1.79
CA THR A 208 -12.15 7.79 0.39
C THR A 208 -12.45 9.26 0.18
N ALA A 209 -11.69 9.91 -0.70
CA ALA A 209 -11.94 11.29 -1.13
C ALA A 209 -11.75 11.45 -2.65
N ASP A 210 -12.30 12.54 -3.20
CA ASP A 210 -12.22 12.88 -4.63
C ASP A 210 -12.82 11.78 -5.54
N GLN A 211 -12.02 11.16 -6.40
CA GLN A 211 -12.39 10.06 -7.30
C GLN A 211 -11.87 8.70 -6.80
N ALA A 212 -11.34 8.63 -5.57
CA ALA A 212 -10.72 7.41 -5.07
C ALA A 212 -11.77 6.31 -4.84
N SER A 213 -11.42 5.07 -5.19
CA SER A 213 -12.35 3.94 -5.15
C SER A 213 -11.78 2.74 -4.41
N ALA A 214 -12.68 1.97 -3.79
CA ALA A 214 -12.32 0.77 -3.05
C ALA A 214 -13.32 -0.34 -3.33
N THR A 215 -12.83 -1.52 -3.69
CA THR A 215 -13.63 -2.74 -3.85
C THR A 215 -13.13 -3.82 -2.91
N ILE A 216 -13.99 -4.31 -2.02
CA ILE A 216 -13.69 -5.36 -1.05
C ILE A 216 -14.65 -6.52 -1.31
N LEU A 217 -14.17 -7.54 -2.01
CA LEU A 217 -14.89 -8.78 -2.29
C LEU A 217 -14.71 -9.79 -1.14
N GLY A 218 -14.91 -9.31 0.09
CA GLY A 218 -14.76 -10.11 1.32
C GLY A 218 -15.79 -9.75 2.37
N GLN A 219 -15.71 -10.41 3.53
CA GLN A 219 -16.61 -10.15 4.66
C GLN A 219 -15.94 -9.26 5.70
N ALA A 220 -16.62 -8.19 6.10
CA ALA A 220 -16.23 -7.39 7.26
C ALA A 220 -17.15 -7.68 8.46
N THR A 221 -16.59 -7.80 9.67
CA THR A 221 -17.40 -7.95 10.88
C THR A 221 -17.93 -6.61 11.34
N VAL A 222 -17.08 -5.60 11.51
CA VAL A 222 -17.49 -4.21 11.76
C VAL A 222 -16.87 -3.27 10.73
N ALA A 223 -17.60 -2.23 10.35
CA ALA A 223 -17.13 -1.29 9.32
C ALA A 223 -17.48 0.16 9.62
N THR A 224 -16.49 1.04 9.47
CA THR A 224 -16.67 2.50 9.43
C THR A 224 -16.19 2.99 8.06
N VAL A 225 -17.09 3.58 7.28
CA VAL A 225 -16.82 4.02 5.91
C VAL A 225 -17.17 5.49 5.76
N ALA A 226 -16.20 6.30 5.34
CA ALA A 226 -16.40 7.70 4.97
C ALA A 226 -16.06 7.90 3.48
N ALA A 227 -17.06 8.21 2.65
CA ALA A 227 -16.87 8.43 1.22
C ALA A 227 -17.10 9.91 0.87
N ASN A 228 -16.02 10.68 0.71
CA ASN A 228 -16.03 12.12 0.52
C ASN A 228 -15.65 12.51 -0.91
N GLY A 229 -16.51 12.18 -1.87
CA GLY A 229 -16.24 12.49 -3.27
C GLY A 229 -17.23 11.82 -4.21
N THR A 230 -16.80 11.60 -5.44
CA THR A 230 -17.54 10.90 -6.49
C THR A 230 -17.04 9.47 -6.71
N GLY A 231 -15.98 9.06 -6.02
CA GLY A 231 -15.52 7.67 -6.02
C GLY A 231 -16.52 6.69 -5.40
N ASP A 232 -16.40 5.42 -5.80
CA ASP A 232 -17.26 4.32 -5.34
C ASP A 232 -16.55 3.46 -4.30
N VAL A 233 -17.29 3.12 -3.24
CA VAL A 233 -16.91 2.08 -2.27
C VAL A 233 -17.86 0.90 -2.42
N ASN A 234 -17.32 -0.28 -2.72
CA ASN A 234 -18.06 -1.52 -2.80
C ASN A 234 -17.52 -2.54 -1.79
N ILE A 235 -18.40 -3.07 -0.95
CA ILE A 235 -18.07 -4.10 0.04
C ILE A 235 -19.03 -5.27 -0.18
N GLU A 236 -18.52 -6.50 -0.29
CA GLU A 236 -19.37 -7.66 -0.56
C GLU A 236 -20.35 -7.90 0.60
N SER A 237 -19.88 -7.97 1.84
CA SER A 237 -20.77 -8.14 2.99
C SER A 237 -20.22 -7.54 4.27
N VAL A 238 -21.13 -7.09 5.13
CA VAL A 238 -20.83 -6.63 6.50
C VAL A 238 -21.82 -7.33 7.44
N SER A 239 -21.33 -8.08 8.43
CA SER A 239 -22.17 -8.90 9.31
C SER A 239 -22.60 -8.16 10.59
N GLY A 240 -21.84 -7.18 11.04
CA GLY A 240 -22.11 -6.40 12.25
C GLY A 240 -22.42 -4.92 11.99
N PRO A 241 -22.22 -4.04 13.00
CA PRO A 241 -22.48 -2.62 12.87
C PRO A 241 -21.69 -1.99 11.73
N MET A 242 -22.39 -1.15 10.95
CA MET A 242 -21.79 -0.35 9.89
C MET A 242 -22.13 1.12 10.09
N VAL A 243 -21.10 1.97 10.15
CA VAL A 243 -21.25 3.42 10.10
C VAL A 243 -20.86 3.92 8.72
N ARG A 244 -21.72 4.77 8.13
CA ARG A 244 -21.50 5.38 6.82
C ARG A 244 -21.57 6.90 6.96
N SER A 245 -20.61 7.59 6.37
CA SER A 245 -20.60 9.05 6.28
C SER A 245 -20.10 9.54 4.91
N GLY A 246 -20.33 10.82 4.61
CA GLY A 246 -19.95 11.45 3.35
C GLY A 246 -21.05 11.44 2.28
N LYS A 247 -20.73 11.99 1.10
CA LYS A 247 -21.66 12.15 -0.04
C LYS A 247 -21.43 11.14 -1.18
N GLY A 248 -20.35 10.36 -1.10
CA GLY A 248 -19.99 9.37 -2.10
C GLY A 248 -20.85 8.11 -2.03
N THR A 249 -20.71 7.25 -3.04
CA THR A 249 -21.51 6.03 -3.16
C THR A 249 -20.87 4.92 -2.34
N VAL A 250 -21.61 4.39 -1.36
CA VAL A 250 -21.21 3.19 -0.61
C VAL A 250 -22.21 2.07 -0.87
N ARG A 251 -21.71 0.92 -1.34
CA ARG A 251 -22.51 -0.25 -1.70
C ARG A 251 -22.09 -1.42 -0.85
N VAL A 252 -23.08 -2.15 -0.32
CA VAL A 252 -22.87 -3.39 0.42
C VAL A 252 -23.76 -4.45 -0.20
N GLY A 253 -23.26 -5.68 -0.38
CA GLY A 253 -24.03 -6.80 -0.92
C GLY A 253 -23.87 -7.05 -2.42
N ALA A 254 -22.94 -6.38 -3.10
CA ALA A 254 -22.67 -6.66 -4.52
C ALA A 254 -21.64 -7.79 -4.64
N GLN A 255 -22.13 -9.03 -4.57
CA GLN A 255 -21.30 -10.22 -4.84
C GLN A 255 -20.75 -10.12 -6.28
N ASN A 256 -19.43 -10.25 -6.42
CA ASN A 256 -18.72 -10.19 -7.71
C ASN A 256 -18.97 -8.91 -8.54
N GLY A 257 -19.29 -7.79 -7.90
CA GLY A 257 -19.56 -6.53 -8.59
C GLY A 257 -20.86 -6.51 -9.41
N VAL A 258 -21.64 -7.59 -9.41
CA VAL A 258 -22.95 -7.63 -10.05
C VAL A 258 -23.97 -7.08 -9.06
N ILE A 259 -24.48 -5.90 -9.38
CA ILE A 259 -25.55 -5.27 -8.63
C ILE A 259 -26.80 -6.11 -8.90
N TYR A 260 -27.17 -6.97 -7.95
CA TYR A 260 -28.55 -7.46 -7.92
C TYR A 260 -29.44 -6.27 -7.60
N ARG A 261 -29.82 -5.53 -8.65
CA ARG A 261 -30.97 -4.64 -8.59
C ARG A 261 -32.10 -5.55 -8.15
N GLN A 262 -32.63 -5.33 -6.93
CA GLN A 262 -33.80 -6.05 -6.48
C GLN A 262 -34.80 -5.98 -7.63
N THR A 263 -35.10 -7.13 -8.23
CA THR A 263 -36.13 -7.20 -9.25
C THR A 263 -37.36 -6.59 -8.60
N PRO A 264 -37.93 -5.51 -9.15
CA PRO A 264 -39.13 -4.89 -8.58
C PRO A 264 -40.10 -6.03 -8.27
N PRO A 265 -40.69 -6.08 -7.06
CA PRO A 265 -41.67 -7.11 -6.75
C PRO A 265 -42.67 -7.15 -7.90
N PRO A 266 -42.98 -8.35 -8.44
CA PRO A 266 -43.87 -8.45 -9.59
C PRO A 266 -45.12 -7.61 -9.29
N PRO A 267 -45.58 -6.79 -10.27
CA PRO A 267 -46.77 -5.97 -10.07
C PRO A 267 -47.84 -6.83 -9.41
N VAL A 268 -48.32 -6.39 -8.23
CA VAL A 268 -49.37 -7.11 -7.52
C VAL A 268 -50.47 -7.34 -8.54
N ALA A 269 -50.75 -8.62 -8.83
CA ALA A 269 -51.77 -8.98 -9.80
C ALA A 269 -53.05 -8.23 -9.41
N PRO A 270 -53.74 -7.59 -10.36
CA PRO A 270 -54.99 -6.91 -10.07
C PRO A 270 -55.89 -7.89 -9.30
N PRO A 271 -56.55 -7.43 -8.21
CA PRO A 271 -57.34 -8.30 -7.36
C PRO A 271 -58.27 -9.15 -8.21
N ALA A 272 -58.13 -10.47 -8.10
CA ALA A 272 -59.03 -11.40 -8.77
C ALA A 272 -60.46 -11.00 -8.41
N ALA A 273 -61.31 -10.86 -9.44
CA ALA A 273 -62.72 -10.53 -9.27
C ALA A 273 -63.30 -11.43 -8.18
N ALA A 274 -63.91 -10.82 -7.16
CA ALA A 274 -64.43 -11.51 -6.00
C ALA A 274 -65.36 -12.64 -6.44
N THR A 275 -64.99 -13.88 -6.13
CA THR A 275 -65.92 -15.00 -6.18
C THR A 275 -67.06 -14.71 -5.20
N PRO A 276 -68.34 -14.89 -5.58
CA PRO A 276 -69.48 -14.61 -4.71
C PRO A 276 -69.35 -15.29 -3.35
N ALA A 277 -69.61 -14.53 -2.29
CA ALA A 277 -69.52 -14.98 -0.91
C ALA A 277 -70.40 -16.22 -0.65
N PRO A 278 -69.85 -17.30 -0.06
CA PRO A 278 -70.66 -18.37 0.53
C PRO A 278 -71.47 -17.81 1.69
N LEU A 279 -72.73 -18.28 1.80
CA LEU A 279 -73.67 -17.87 2.85
C LEU A 279 -73.13 -18.14 4.27
N PRO A 280 -73.59 -17.37 5.27
CA PRO A 280 -73.10 -17.44 6.65
C PRO A 280 -73.41 -18.80 7.29
N ALA A 281 -72.38 -19.49 7.77
CA ALA A 281 -72.55 -20.57 8.73
C ALA A 281 -72.67 -20.00 10.15
N THR A 282 -73.64 -20.53 10.88
CA THR A 282 -74.01 -20.21 12.27
C THR A 282 -72.83 -20.23 13.26
N PRO A 283 -72.84 -19.34 14.27
CA PRO A 283 -71.75 -19.22 15.24
C PRO A 283 -71.79 -20.35 16.26
N VAL A 284 -70.67 -21.07 16.40
CA VAL A 284 -70.40 -21.94 17.56
C VAL A 284 -69.51 -21.17 18.53
N GLN A 285 -70.03 -20.96 19.73
CA GLN A 285 -69.43 -20.23 20.83
C GLN A 285 -68.41 -21.12 21.58
N PRO A 286 -67.12 -20.73 21.68
CA PRO A 286 -66.17 -21.41 22.56
C PRO A 286 -66.31 -20.94 24.02
N PRO A 287 -65.98 -21.80 25.00
CA PRO A 287 -66.07 -21.50 26.41
C PRO A 287 -65.02 -20.48 26.87
N VAL A 288 -65.48 -19.49 27.61
CA VAL A 288 -64.69 -18.52 28.37
C VAL A 288 -63.84 -19.24 29.42
N THR A 289 -62.52 -19.08 29.34
CA THR A 289 -61.61 -19.41 30.43
C THR A 289 -61.05 -18.11 30.98
N ASP A 290 -61.46 -17.80 32.20
CA ASP A 290 -61.01 -16.67 33.01
C ASP A 290 -59.53 -16.88 33.39
N VAL A 291 -58.65 -15.96 32.99
CA VAL A 291 -57.27 -15.91 33.49
C VAL A 291 -56.96 -14.47 33.89
N THR A 292 -56.88 -14.29 35.21
CA THR A 292 -56.62 -13.05 35.92
C THR A 292 -55.24 -12.47 35.53
N PRO A 293 -55.15 -11.19 35.14
CA PRO A 293 -53.87 -10.55 34.87
C PRO A 293 -53.22 -10.12 36.19
N THR A 294 -52.23 -10.88 36.67
CA THR A 294 -51.28 -10.39 37.67
C THR A 294 -50.24 -9.51 36.98
N THR A 295 -50.31 -8.22 37.26
CA THR A 295 -49.30 -7.23 36.91
C THR A 295 -47.95 -7.59 37.56
N PRO A 296 -46.86 -7.72 36.79
CA PRO A 296 -45.54 -7.84 37.38
C PRO A 296 -45.14 -6.50 38.01
N VAL A 297 -44.87 -6.53 39.32
CA VAL A 297 -44.24 -5.43 40.04
C VAL A 297 -42.82 -5.31 39.52
N THR A 298 -42.58 -4.33 38.66
CA THR A 298 -41.24 -3.93 38.24
C THR A 298 -40.54 -3.28 39.42
N THR A 299 -39.71 -4.05 40.13
CA THR A 299 -38.77 -3.52 41.13
C THR A 299 -37.78 -2.60 40.42
N ALA A 300 -37.79 -1.32 40.81
CA ALA A 300 -36.82 -0.34 40.35
C ALA A 300 -35.39 -0.83 40.69
N PRO A 301 -34.46 -0.82 39.71
CA PRO A 301 -33.07 -1.16 39.98
C PRO A 301 -32.47 -0.18 41.00
N PRO A 302 -31.56 -0.64 41.88
CA PRO A 302 -30.90 0.21 42.86
C PRO A 302 -30.14 1.35 42.15
N PRO A 303 -30.03 2.53 42.78
CA PRO A 303 -29.31 3.66 42.21
C PRO A 303 -27.86 3.26 41.93
N VAL A 304 -27.45 3.39 40.67
CA VAL A 304 -26.07 3.24 40.23
C VAL A 304 -25.21 4.23 41.02
N PRO A 305 -24.12 3.79 41.68
CA PRO A 305 -23.20 4.69 42.38
C PRO A 305 -22.71 5.79 41.44
N ALA A 306 -22.72 7.03 41.92
CA ALA A 306 -22.18 8.15 41.18
C ALA A 306 -20.72 7.87 40.76
N PRO A 307 -20.31 8.23 39.54
CA PRO A 307 -18.93 8.07 39.10
C PRO A 307 -17.99 8.75 40.08
N VAL A 308 -17.10 7.97 40.70
CA VAL A 308 -15.99 8.53 41.49
C VAL A 308 -15.15 9.35 40.51
N ALA A 309 -15.07 10.66 40.76
CA ALA A 309 -14.24 11.56 39.99
C ALA A 309 -12.81 11.00 39.93
N PRO A 310 -12.18 10.90 38.74
CA PRO A 310 -10.80 10.49 38.62
C PRO A 310 -9.93 11.35 39.52
N ALA A 311 -9.10 10.72 40.34
CA ALA A 311 -8.07 11.43 41.09
C ALA A 311 -7.24 12.25 40.10
N ALA A 312 -7.07 13.54 40.39
CA ALA A 312 -6.25 14.42 39.58
C ALA A 312 -4.86 13.78 39.36
N PRO A 313 -4.31 13.84 38.13
CA PRO A 313 -2.99 13.30 37.85
C PRO A 313 -1.98 13.92 38.82
N ILE A 314 -1.28 13.05 39.53
CA ILE A 314 -0.15 13.43 40.38
C ILE A 314 0.89 13.98 39.43
N ASN A 315 1.09 15.30 39.45
CA ASN A 315 2.08 15.97 38.63
C ASN A 315 3.46 15.42 39.05
N PRO A 316 4.18 14.67 38.20
CA PRO A 316 5.52 14.24 38.54
C PRO A 316 6.36 15.49 38.77
N SER A 317 6.84 15.65 40.01
CA SER A 317 7.78 16.71 40.34
C SER A 317 8.99 16.56 39.42
N VAL A 318 9.14 17.50 38.50
CA VAL A 318 10.32 17.64 37.65
C VAL A 318 11.54 17.71 38.58
N PRO A 319 12.52 16.81 38.44
CA PRO A 319 13.78 16.94 39.14
C PRO A 319 14.38 18.31 38.79
N GLN A 320 14.59 19.14 39.82
CA GLN A 320 15.34 20.38 39.68
C GLN A 320 16.68 20.07 38.97
N PRO A 321 17.03 20.79 37.90
CA PRO A 321 18.35 20.67 37.32
C PRO A 321 19.36 21.13 38.38
N HIS A 322 20.21 20.21 38.82
CA HIS A 322 21.43 20.57 39.52
C HIS A 322 22.27 21.45 38.59
N ASP A 323 22.66 22.62 39.08
CA ASP A 323 23.62 23.53 38.47
C ASP A 323 24.85 22.75 38.00
N VAL A 324 24.96 22.58 36.68
CA VAL A 324 26.20 22.14 36.04
C VAL A 324 27.04 23.40 35.82
N PRO A 325 28.27 23.48 36.37
CA PRO A 325 29.14 24.62 36.16
C PRO A 325 29.50 24.76 34.67
N ALA A 326 29.48 26.00 34.19
CA ALA A 326 29.75 26.39 32.81
C ALA A 326 31.09 25.82 32.29
N PRO A 327 31.14 25.28 31.06
CA PRO A 327 32.40 24.90 30.44
C PRO A 327 33.24 26.15 30.17
N SER A 328 34.46 26.14 30.70
CA SER A 328 35.46 27.18 30.47
C SER A 328 35.79 27.26 28.98
N ALA A 329 35.85 28.50 28.48
CA ALA A 329 36.26 28.81 27.11
C ALA A 329 37.64 28.19 26.79
N PRO A 330 37.84 27.60 25.59
CA PRO A 330 39.16 27.16 25.18
C PRO A 330 40.06 28.39 24.98
N SER A 331 41.13 28.44 25.76
CA SER A 331 42.22 29.39 25.61
C SER A 331 42.85 29.22 24.23
N GLN A 332 42.84 30.32 23.48
CA GLN A 332 43.59 30.54 22.26
C GLN A 332 45.10 30.38 22.54
N PRO A 333 45.83 29.45 21.91
CA PRO A 333 47.27 29.39 22.03
C PRO A 333 47.90 30.44 21.12
N ASP A 334 48.72 31.29 21.74
CA ASP A 334 49.62 32.23 21.11
C ASP A 334 50.51 31.58 20.04
N ALA A 335 50.73 32.32 18.96
CA ALA A 335 51.75 32.04 17.98
C ALA A 335 53.16 32.14 18.60
N PRO A 336 54.09 31.27 18.18
CA PRO A 336 55.48 31.68 18.06
C PRO A 336 56.06 31.36 16.67
N SER A 337 56.53 32.43 16.05
CA SER A 337 57.78 32.61 15.30
C SER A 337 58.59 31.38 14.85
N ASN A 338 58.85 31.34 13.54
CA ASN A 338 60.10 31.01 12.86
C ASN A 338 61.17 30.20 13.62
N HIS A 339 61.44 28.98 13.14
CA HIS A 339 62.81 28.48 13.00
C HIS A 339 62.96 27.50 11.83
N SER A 340 63.89 27.84 10.93
CA SER A 340 64.42 27.00 9.86
C SER A 340 65.39 25.95 10.41
N THR A 341 65.21 24.67 10.06
CA THR A 341 66.26 23.63 9.94
C THR A 341 65.60 22.39 9.33
N ASP A 342 65.83 22.10 8.05
CA ASP A 342 66.83 21.12 7.57
C ASP A 342 66.58 19.67 8.04
N ARG A 343 65.91 18.85 7.21
CA ARG A 343 66.43 17.56 6.70
C ARG A 343 65.36 16.64 6.10
N GLN A 344 65.74 16.12 4.92
CA GLN A 344 65.59 14.74 4.43
C GLN A 344 64.20 14.23 3.98
N GLN A 345 63.96 14.52 2.70
CA GLN A 345 63.15 13.79 1.74
C GLN A 345 63.76 12.42 1.38
N PRO A 346 63.00 11.31 1.48
CA PRO A 346 63.35 10.06 0.78
C PRO A 346 62.80 10.02 -0.65
N ALA A 347 63.58 9.37 -1.49
CA ALA A 347 63.57 9.38 -2.94
C ALA A 347 62.38 8.67 -3.60
N ALA A 348 61.97 9.20 -4.75
CA ALA A 348 61.10 8.57 -5.73
C ALA A 348 61.84 7.46 -6.51
N LEU A 349 61.14 6.35 -6.77
CA LEU A 349 61.58 5.25 -7.62
C LEU A 349 61.34 5.57 -9.12
N PRO A 350 62.15 5.00 -10.04
CA PRO A 350 62.18 5.42 -11.44
C PRO A 350 61.17 4.70 -12.35
N ALA A 351 60.72 5.44 -13.36
CA ALA A 351 59.85 5.00 -14.45
C ALA A 351 60.54 4.01 -15.40
N ALA A 352 59.78 3.04 -15.89
CA ALA A 352 60.19 2.06 -16.89
C ALA A 352 59.95 2.55 -18.34
N PRO A 353 60.70 2.02 -19.33
CA PRO A 353 60.84 2.64 -20.65
C PRO A 353 59.75 2.29 -21.67
N VAL A 354 59.53 3.27 -22.55
CA VAL A 354 58.81 3.26 -23.82
C VAL A 354 59.25 2.16 -24.79
N SER A 355 58.27 1.55 -25.48
CA SER A 355 58.49 0.74 -26.70
C SER A 355 57.91 1.46 -27.92
N PRO A 356 58.62 1.53 -29.07
CA PRO A 356 58.14 2.20 -30.27
C PRO A 356 57.57 1.23 -31.31
N GLY A 357 56.58 1.72 -32.06
CA GLY A 357 56.33 1.34 -33.46
C GLY A 357 55.21 0.34 -33.70
N THR A 358 54.19 0.74 -34.47
CA THR A 358 53.99 0.28 -35.86
C THR A 358 52.87 1.10 -36.51
N SER A 359 53.16 1.61 -37.70
CA SER A 359 52.34 2.45 -38.58
C SER A 359 51.29 1.63 -39.36
N GLY A 360 50.14 2.24 -39.68
CA GLY A 360 49.21 1.76 -40.72
C GLY A 360 47.88 2.54 -40.76
N PRO A 361 47.24 2.74 -41.94
CA PRO A 361 46.83 4.08 -42.36
C PRO A 361 45.32 4.39 -42.42
N SER A 362 45.05 5.70 -42.34
CA SER A 362 44.06 6.53 -43.07
C SER A 362 42.67 5.99 -43.43
N VAL A 363 41.62 6.63 -42.89
CA VAL A 363 40.46 7.09 -43.68
C VAL A 363 39.98 8.46 -43.16
N THR A 364 39.67 9.32 -44.12
CA THR A 364 39.33 10.74 -44.15
C THR A 364 37.89 11.06 -43.71
N GLN A 365 37.61 12.36 -43.51
CA GLN A 365 36.33 13.11 -43.51
C GLN A 365 35.73 13.37 -42.12
N GLU A 366 35.26 14.58 -41.76
CA GLU A 366 35.16 15.86 -42.45
C GLU A 366 35.04 16.96 -41.39
N ALA A 367 35.56 18.14 -41.69
CA ALA A 367 35.38 19.34 -40.90
C ALA A 367 33.92 19.82 -40.98
N ASN A 368 33.35 20.32 -39.89
CA ASN A 368 32.64 21.59 -40.02
C ASN A 368 32.61 22.44 -38.75
N THR A 369 32.59 23.73 -39.03
CA THR A 369 32.95 24.90 -38.23
C THR A 369 31.97 25.29 -37.11
N THR A 370 32.55 25.83 -36.04
CA THR A 370 32.00 26.82 -35.09
C THR A 370 31.41 28.04 -35.83
N PRO A 371 30.48 28.82 -35.23
CA PRO A 371 30.84 29.86 -34.26
C PRO A 371 29.89 29.91 -33.04
N GLU A 372 30.42 30.09 -31.82
CA GLU A 372 30.45 31.38 -31.11
C GLU A 372 29.05 31.95 -30.85
N ASN A 373 28.55 31.77 -29.61
CA ASN A 373 27.71 32.80 -29.02
C ASN A 373 27.82 32.82 -27.49
N THR A 374 28.12 34.02 -27.01
CA THR A 374 28.35 34.42 -25.64
C THR A 374 27.04 34.88 -25.02
N ALA A 375 26.60 34.32 -23.90
CA ALA A 375 25.66 35.00 -22.99
C ALA A 375 25.58 34.31 -21.62
N SER A 376 26.21 34.96 -20.64
CA SER A 376 25.75 35.27 -19.29
C SER A 376 24.82 34.30 -18.54
N ALA A 377 25.33 33.85 -17.39
CA ALA A 377 24.60 33.31 -16.26
C ALA A 377 23.47 34.24 -15.75
N PRO A 378 22.50 33.66 -15.03
CA PRO A 378 22.19 34.22 -13.73
C PRO A 378 22.17 33.18 -12.61
N ALA A 379 22.68 33.62 -11.46
CA ALA A 379 22.62 32.96 -10.17
C ALA A 379 21.19 32.53 -9.81
N ARG A 380 21.03 31.30 -9.31
CA ARG A 380 19.82 30.88 -8.60
C ARG A 380 20.11 30.72 -7.12
N SER A 381 19.36 31.53 -6.39
CA SER A 381 19.27 31.65 -4.95
C SER A 381 18.91 30.31 -4.30
N ALA A 382 19.56 30.07 -3.15
CA ALA A 382 19.12 29.12 -2.15
C ALA A 382 17.66 29.40 -1.76
N GLY A 383 16.86 28.33 -1.70
CA GLY A 383 15.47 28.34 -1.28
C GLY A 383 15.10 26.93 -0.87
N GLN A 384 15.34 26.63 0.40
CA GLN A 384 14.99 25.40 1.10
C GLN A 384 13.49 25.43 1.46
N PRO A 385 12.69 24.41 1.11
CA PRO A 385 11.41 24.20 1.75
C PRO A 385 11.48 22.99 2.70
N THR A 386 11.51 23.28 3.99
CA THR A 386 11.07 22.34 5.04
C THR A 386 9.55 22.39 5.11
N SER A 387 8.89 21.30 4.72
CA SER A 387 7.50 21.05 5.06
C SER A 387 7.40 19.66 5.70
N GLN A 388 7.64 19.61 7.02
CA GLN A 388 7.09 18.56 7.87
C GLN A 388 5.63 18.93 8.16
N THR A 389 4.69 18.22 7.56
CA THR A 389 3.28 18.32 7.92
C THR A 389 2.98 17.25 8.96
N THR A 390 2.90 17.69 10.21
CA THR A 390 2.33 16.98 11.35
C THR A 390 0.87 16.66 11.06
N ILE A 391 0.53 15.40 10.80
CA ILE A 391 -0.84 14.88 10.92
C ILE A 391 -0.93 14.17 12.27
N GLN A 392 -1.26 14.93 13.31
CA GLN A 392 -1.76 14.42 14.58
C GLN A 392 -2.99 15.23 14.98
N ASN A 393 -4.02 14.52 15.44
CA ASN A 393 -5.19 15.00 16.19
C ASN A 393 -6.28 15.77 15.43
N GLN A 394 -7.21 15.03 14.80
CA GLN A 394 -8.64 15.38 14.81
C GLN A 394 -9.50 14.12 14.93
N ALA A 395 -9.62 13.58 16.14
CA ALA A 395 -10.71 12.67 16.50
C ALA A 395 -10.94 12.71 18.03
N GLN A 396 -11.17 13.91 18.58
CA GLN A 396 -11.55 14.02 20.00
C GLN A 396 -12.31 15.31 20.35
N THR A 397 -13.33 15.69 19.57
CA THR A 397 -14.30 16.70 20.04
C THR A 397 -15.68 16.49 19.41
N GLU A 398 -16.47 15.54 19.92
CA GLU A 398 -17.95 15.61 19.85
C GLU A 398 -18.59 14.58 20.78
N GLN A 399 -18.37 14.74 22.09
CA GLN A 399 -19.17 14.00 23.08
C GLN A 399 -19.26 14.78 24.39
N GLN A 400 -19.96 15.93 24.37
CA GLN A 400 -20.64 16.50 25.54
C GLN A 400 -21.36 17.81 25.16
N ALA A 401 -22.66 17.72 24.88
CA ALA A 401 -23.64 18.77 25.21
C ALA A 401 -25.06 18.31 24.84
N ALA A 402 -25.66 17.49 25.71
CA ALA A 402 -27.11 17.42 25.80
C ALA A 402 -27.48 17.27 27.27
N VAL A 403 -28.30 18.20 27.75
CA VAL A 403 -29.28 18.15 28.86
C VAL A 403 -29.34 19.53 29.55
N GLN A 404 -30.26 20.40 29.13
CA GLN A 404 -31.44 20.78 29.93
C GLN A 404 -32.43 21.70 29.17
N PRO A 405 -33.73 21.71 29.57
CA PRO A 405 -34.85 22.20 28.77
C PRO A 405 -35.43 23.56 29.24
N ALA A 406 -36.45 23.99 28.47
CA ALA A 406 -37.53 24.95 28.78
C ALA A 406 -37.39 26.36 28.16
N SER A 407 -38.25 26.66 27.17
CA SER A 407 -39.46 27.50 27.34
C SER A 407 -39.96 28.04 25.99
N ARG A 408 -41.23 27.77 25.68
CA ARG A 408 -42.07 28.48 24.69
C ARG A 408 -42.13 29.98 25.06
N PRO A 409 -42.26 30.93 24.10
CA PRO A 409 -43.61 31.22 23.55
C PRO A 409 -43.71 31.71 22.09
N ASN A 410 -44.86 31.36 21.50
CA ASN A 410 -45.81 32.15 20.70
C ASN A 410 -45.42 32.89 19.40
N ALA A 411 -46.09 32.44 18.32
CA ALA A 411 -46.85 33.17 17.29
C ALA A 411 -46.29 34.48 16.68
N SER A 412 -46.17 34.49 15.35
CA SER A 412 -46.71 35.55 14.46
C SER A 412 -46.75 35.11 12.99
N VAL A 413 -47.93 35.33 12.39
CA VAL A 413 -48.28 35.27 10.95
C VAL A 413 -48.01 36.65 10.34
N PRO A 414 -47.49 36.79 9.10
CA PRO A 414 -48.32 37.14 7.92
C PRO A 414 -47.86 36.44 6.62
N LYS A 415 -48.76 35.92 5.77
CA LYS A 415 -49.64 36.57 4.76
C LYS A 415 -48.97 36.71 3.38
N THR A 416 -49.45 35.86 2.46
CA THR A 416 -49.55 35.94 0.99
C THR A 416 -48.83 37.06 0.25
N GLU A 417 -48.09 36.67 -0.81
CA GLU A 417 -48.21 37.31 -2.12
C GLU A 417 -48.08 36.30 -3.27
N GLN A 418 -48.91 36.55 -4.27
CA GLN A 418 -49.25 35.73 -5.42
C GLN A 418 -48.59 36.41 -6.63
N THR A 419 -47.84 35.70 -7.45
CA THR A 419 -47.49 36.19 -8.80
C THR A 419 -47.47 35.02 -9.78
N THR A 420 -48.45 35.07 -10.68
CA THR A 420 -48.58 34.32 -11.91
C THR A 420 -47.65 34.89 -12.97
N THR A 421 -46.89 34.05 -13.67
CA THR A 421 -46.58 34.27 -15.08
C THR A 421 -46.52 32.93 -15.80
N ALA A 422 -47.43 32.76 -16.75
CA ALA A 422 -47.37 31.73 -17.77
C ALA A 422 -46.30 32.11 -18.79
N ASP A 423 -45.48 31.15 -19.23
CA ASP A 423 -44.95 31.20 -20.59
C ASP A 423 -44.83 29.80 -21.18
N SER A 424 -45.17 29.77 -22.45
CA SER A 424 -45.41 28.67 -23.35
C SER A 424 -44.20 28.44 -24.24
N GLY A 425 -43.75 27.19 -24.40
CA GLY A 425 -42.67 26.85 -25.32
C GLY A 425 -42.58 25.35 -25.60
N THR A 426 -43.27 24.92 -26.65
CA THR A 426 -43.30 23.57 -27.26
C THR A 426 -41.94 23.09 -27.81
N PRO A 427 -41.81 21.78 -28.15
CA PRO A 427 -40.57 21.01 -28.09
C PRO A 427 -39.77 20.99 -29.40
N HIS A 428 -38.46 20.73 -29.29
CA HIS A 428 -37.63 20.31 -30.42
C HIS A 428 -37.22 18.84 -30.30
N THR A 429 -37.80 18.07 -31.21
CA THR A 429 -37.39 16.74 -31.67
C THR A 429 -36.05 16.83 -32.41
N ALA A 430 -35.07 16.01 -32.04
CA ALA A 430 -34.00 15.57 -32.94
C ALA A 430 -33.26 14.34 -32.37
N SER A 431 -33.65 13.16 -32.84
CA SER A 431 -32.73 12.04 -33.14
C SER A 431 -32.22 12.28 -34.58
N PRO A 432 -31.00 11.84 -34.99
CA PRO A 432 -30.80 10.41 -35.20
C PRO A 432 -29.33 9.88 -35.13
N SER A 433 -29.25 8.54 -35.30
CA SER A 433 -28.14 7.73 -35.86
C SER A 433 -26.93 7.44 -34.95
N ALA A 434 -26.80 6.24 -34.41
CA ALA A 434 -26.31 5.01 -35.07
C ALA A 434 -24.83 5.10 -35.47
N ASN A 435 -23.96 4.48 -34.67
CA ASN A 435 -22.75 3.85 -35.19
C ASN A 435 -22.39 2.64 -34.31
N THR A 436 -22.72 1.47 -34.87
CA THR A 436 -22.35 0.15 -34.40
C THR A 436 -20.97 -0.16 -34.96
N ALA A 437 -19.95 -0.28 -34.12
CA ALA A 437 -18.66 -0.85 -34.49
C ALA A 437 -18.34 -2.01 -33.54
N THR A 438 -18.85 -3.18 -33.93
CA THR A 438 -18.41 -4.50 -33.48
C THR A 438 -16.98 -4.76 -33.97
N SER A 439 -16.01 -4.81 -33.06
CA SER A 439 -14.74 -5.51 -33.28
C SER A 439 -14.72 -6.80 -32.46
N ASN A 440 -15.07 -7.90 -33.14
CA ASN A 440 -14.80 -9.25 -32.68
C ASN A 440 -13.29 -9.52 -32.83
N SER A 441 -12.57 -9.61 -31.72
CA SER A 441 -11.24 -10.19 -31.68
C SER A 441 -11.33 -11.57 -31.02
N ALA A 442 -11.12 -12.60 -31.82
CA ALA A 442 -11.10 -13.99 -31.40
C ALA A 442 -9.93 -14.27 -30.44
N PRO A 443 -10.11 -15.09 -29.38
CA PRO A 443 -9.00 -15.58 -28.59
C PRO A 443 -8.30 -16.73 -29.33
N THR A 444 -7.04 -16.52 -29.68
CA THR A 444 -6.10 -17.59 -30.05
C THR A 444 -5.74 -18.40 -28.81
N THR A 445 -6.12 -19.67 -28.80
CA THR A 445 -5.67 -20.66 -27.82
C THR A 445 -4.22 -21.04 -28.10
N SER A 446 -3.28 -20.46 -27.35
CA SER A 446 -1.92 -20.96 -27.23
C SER A 446 -1.88 -22.11 -26.21
N ASP A 447 -1.91 -23.31 -26.76
CA ASP A 447 -1.54 -24.57 -26.12
C ASP A 447 -0.04 -24.51 -25.76
N SER A 448 0.31 -24.68 -24.48
CA SER A 448 1.69 -24.91 -24.05
C SER A 448 1.71 -26.12 -23.12
N SER A 449 1.95 -27.25 -23.79
CA SER A 449 2.31 -28.52 -23.22
C SER A 449 3.49 -28.37 -22.26
N LYS A 450 3.32 -28.92 -21.06
CA LYS A 450 4.39 -29.44 -20.22
C LYS A 450 5.24 -30.44 -21.00
N GLY A 451 6.54 -30.40 -20.78
CA GLY A 451 7.49 -31.43 -21.22
C GLY A 451 8.90 -31.12 -20.74
N GLU A 452 9.33 -31.91 -19.77
CA GLU A 452 10.69 -32.05 -19.17
C GLU A 452 11.18 -31.00 -18.17
#